data_AF-A0A0K9FE85-F1
#
_entry.id   AF-A0A0K9FE85-F1
#
_cell.length_a   1.000
_cell.length_b   1.000
_cell.length_c   1.000
_cell.angle_alpha   90.00
_cell.angle_beta   90.00
_cell.angle_gamma   90.00
#
_symmetry.space_group_name_H-M   'P 1'
#
loop_
_entity.id
_entity.type
_entity.pdbx_description
1 polymer ?
#
loop_
_entity_poly.entity_id
_entity_poly.type
_entity_poly.pdbx_seq_one_letter_code
_entity_poly.pdbx_strand_id
1 'polypeptide(L)'
;MNDKKVLVIGNVIFTGFVALFISWFFAEGALGESDTLTPEFFLVIPIWAFGVLLMWRFVSKDKLENASHFKIILSNSLLWLTIPLGLMFAFEFI
;
A
#
# COMPACT_ATOMS: atom_id res chain seq x y z
N MET A 1 2.14 20.97 -13.55
CA MET A 1 1.53 19.68 -13.14
C MET A 1 0.60 19.98 -11.98
N ASN A 2 -0.64 19.47 -11.95
CA ASN A 2 -1.60 19.79 -10.90
C ASN A 2 -1.11 19.24 -9.54
N ASP A 3 -1.08 20.07 -8.49
CA ASP A 3 -0.55 19.73 -7.16
C ASP A 3 -1.21 18.47 -6.57
N LYS A 4 -2.51 18.28 -6.84
CA LYS A 4 -3.25 17.08 -6.44
C LYS A 4 -2.68 15.80 -7.06
N LYS A 5 -2.20 15.86 -8.31
CA LYS A 5 -1.61 14.72 -9.01
C LYS A 5 -0.27 14.34 -8.41
N VAL A 6 0.54 15.34 -8.04
CA VAL A 6 1.81 15.14 -7.34
C VAL A 6 1.56 14.44 -5.99
N LEU A 7 0.55 14.88 -5.23
CA LEU A 7 0.20 14.28 -3.94
C LEU A 7 -0.22 12.81 -4.08
N VAL A 8 -1.08 12.48 -5.03
CA VAL A 8 -1.54 11.10 -5.25
C VAL A 8 -0.39 10.20 -5.68
N ILE A 9 0.37 10.60 -6.71
CA ILE A 9 1.48 9.79 -7.23
C ILE A 9 2.58 9.66 -6.17
N GLY A 10 2.90 10.74 -5.46
CA GLY A 10 3.87 10.73 -4.37
C GLY A 10 3.47 9.77 -3.26
N ASN A 11 2.19 9.77 -2.85
CA ASN A 11 1.69 8.83 -1.85
C ASN A 11 1.73 7.38 -2.34
N VAL A 12 1.42 7.10 -3.61
CA VAL A 12 1.55 5.74 -4.18
C VAL A 12 2.99 5.26 -4.12
N ILE A 13 3.95 6.07 -4.62
CA ILE A 13 5.36 5.69 -4.63
C ILE A 13 5.85 5.46 -3.20
N PHE A 14 5.56 6.38 -2.29
CA PHE A 14 5.96 6.28 -0.89
C PHE A 14 5.38 5.05 -0.20
N THR A 15 4.06 4.80 -0.34
CA THR A 15 3.42 3.61 0.24
C THR A 15 3.93 2.31 -0.38
N GLY A 16 4.30 2.31 -1.66
CA GLY A 16 4.92 1.15 -2.31
C GLY A 16 6.29 0.81 -1.73
N PHE A 17 7.13 1.82 -1.48
CA PHE A 17 8.41 1.62 -0.79
C PHE A 17 8.21 1.09 0.63
N VAL A 18 7.23 1.63 1.36
CA VAL A 18 6.90 1.16 2.71
C VAL A 18 6.39 -0.28 2.70
N ALA A 19 5.51 -0.64 1.75
CA ALA A 19 5.01 -2.00 1.60
C ALA A 19 6.16 -2.98 1.32
N LEU A 20 7.07 -2.64 0.40
CA LEU A 20 8.24 -3.46 0.09
C LEU A 20 9.19 -3.61 1.29
N PHE A 21 9.48 -2.51 1.99
CA PHE A 21 10.32 -2.53 3.18
C PHE A 21 9.72 -3.40 4.28
N ILE A 22 8.43 -3.26 4.55
CA ILE A 22 7.71 -4.06 5.55
C ILE A 22 7.70 -5.53 5.15
N SER A 23 7.37 -5.88 3.91
CA SER A 23 7.43 -7.27 3.43
C SER A 23 8.79 -7.89 3.67
N TRP A 24 9.86 -7.19 3.29
CA TRP A 24 11.22 -7.69 3.43
C TRP A 24 11.63 -7.85 4.89
N PHE A 25 11.37 -6.84 5.71
CA PHE A 25 11.67 -6.85 7.15
C PHE A 25 11.03 -8.05 7.85
N PHE A 26 9.74 -8.32 7.59
CA PHE A 26 9.07 -9.48 8.18
C PHE A 26 9.51 -10.81 7.56
N ALA A 27 9.78 -10.85 6.25
CA ALA A 27 10.25 -12.06 5.57
C ALA A 27 11.60 -12.56 6.12
N GLU A 28 12.48 -11.65 6.56
CA GLU A 28 13.79 -11.99 7.15
C GLU A 28 13.73 -12.37 8.65
N GLY A 29 12.56 -12.35 9.29
CA GLY A 29 12.42 -12.66 10.72
C GLY A 29 12.23 -11.44 11.63
N ALA A 30 12.13 -10.23 11.07
CA ALA A 30 11.93 -8.98 11.79
C ALA A 30 13.03 -8.71 12.85
N LEU A 31 12.66 -8.69 14.14
CA LEU A 31 13.60 -8.50 15.26
C LEU A 31 14.17 -9.82 15.81
N GLY A 32 13.76 -10.95 15.25
CA GLY A 32 14.33 -12.27 15.52
C GLY A 32 15.20 -12.70 14.34
N GLU A 33 16.29 -13.42 14.63
CA GLU A 33 17.02 -14.10 13.56
C GLU A 33 16.14 -15.25 13.02
N SER A 34 16.00 -15.31 11.70
CA SER A 34 15.39 -16.45 11.03
C SER A 34 16.41 -17.12 10.12
N ASP A 35 16.59 -18.42 10.29
CA ASP A 35 17.42 -19.23 9.38
C ASP A 35 16.75 -19.44 8.01
N THR A 36 15.45 -19.12 7.89
CA THR A 36 14.64 -19.33 6.69
C THR A 36 13.80 -18.11 6.34
N LEU A 37 13.74 -17.77 5.05
CA LEU A 37 12.86 -16.71 4.56
C LEU A 37 11.39 -17.13 4.71
N THR A 38 10.54 -16.21 5.18
CA THR A 38 9.08 -16.38 5.30
C THR A 38 8.37 -15.63 4.15
N PRO A 39 8.24 -16.24 2.96
CA PRO A 39 7.77 -15.55 1.76
C PRO A 39 6.31 -15.07 1.82
N GLU A 40 5.52 -15.57 2.77
CA GLU A 40 4.12 -15.20 2.99
C GLU A 40 3.97 -13.70 3.22
N PHE A 41 4.96 -13.04 3.83
CA PHE A 41 4.96 -11.59 4.03
C PHE A 41 5.07 -10.76 2.75
N PHE A 42 5.46 -11.37 1.61
CA PHE A 42 5.37 -10.72 0.31
C PHE A 42 3.93 -10.59 -0.20
N LEU A 43 2.92 -11.23 0.43
CA LEU A 43 1.50 -11.01 0.13
C LEU A 43 1.04 -9.56 0.36
N VAL A 44 1.77 -8.78 1.16
CA VAL A 44 1.53 -7.34 1.32
C VAL A 44 1.65 -6.60 -0.02
N ILE A 45 2.56 -7.01 -0.92
CA ILE A 45 2.77 -6.36 -2.22
C ILE A 45 1.56 -6.47 -3.15
N PRO A 46 1.03 -7.66 -3.48
CA PRO A 46 -0.16 -7.78 -4.33
C PRO A 46 -1.40 -7.16 -3.69
N ILE A 47 -1.54 -7.21 -2.36
CA ILE A 47 -2.66 -6.57 -1.65
C ILE A 47 -2.57 -5.04 -1.74
N TRP A 48 -1.38 -4.47 -1.57
CA TRP A 48 -1.11 -3.06 -1.81
C TRP A 48 -1.37 -2.66 -3.27
N ALA A 49 -0.89 -3.45 -4.23
CA ALA A 49 -1.09 -3.19 -5.66
C ALA A 49 -2.59 -3.18 -6.01
N PHE A 50 -3.38 -4.08 -5.44
CA PHE A 50 -4.83 -4.07 -5.56
C PHE A 50 -5.45 -2.80 -4.96
N GLY A 51 -4.96 -2.35 -3.80
CA GLY A 51 -5.30 -1.06 -3.20
C GLY A 51 -5.04 0.13 -4.14
N VAL A 52 -3.88 0.16 -4.80
CA VAL A 52 -3.53 1.20 -5.78
C VAL A 52 -4.53 1.20 -6.94
N LEU A 53 -4.91 0.02 -7.46
CA LEU A 53 -5.90 -0.07 -8.54
C LEU A 53 -7.27 0.46 -8.12
N LEU A 54 -7.73 0.14 -6.91
CA LEU A 54 -8.99 0.64 -6.37
C LEU A 54 -8.96 2.15 -6.16
N MET A 55 -7.89 2.66 -5.56
CA MET A 55 -7.68 4.09 -5.38
C MET A 55 -7.65 4.82 -6.73
N TRP A 56 -6.89 4.31 -7.69
CA TRP A 56 -6.80 4.89 -9.03
C TRP A 56 -8.16 4.94 -9.71
N ARG A 57 -8.94 3.85 -9.65
CA ARG A 57 -10.31 3.82 -10.15
C ARG A 57 -11.20 4.84 -9.45
N PHE A 58 -11.07 5.00 -8.14
CA PHE A 58 -11.89 5.93 -7.35
C PHE A 58 -11.59 7.39 -7.67
N VAL A 59 -10.33 7.74 -7.85
CA VAL A 59 -9.89 9.10 -8.20
C VAL A 59 -10.08 9.38 -9.69
N SER A 60 -10.01 8.39 -10.59
CA SER A 60 -10.22 8.57 -12.04
C SER A 60 -11.69 8.75 -12.45
N LYS A 61 -12.65 8.35 -11.60
CA LYS A 61 -14.09 8.54 -11.87
C LYS A 61 -14.49 10.01 -11.97
N ASP A 62 -13.80 10.88 -11.23
CA ASP A 62 -13.89 12.33 -11.40
C ASP A 62 -12.59 12.79 -12.07
N LYS A 63 -12.62 13.88 -12.83
CA LYS A 63 -11.34 14.53 -13.16
C LYS A 63 -10.65 14.86 -11.84
N LEU A 64 -9.38 14.51 -11.70
CA LEU A 64 -8.58 14.72 -10.47
C LEU A 64 -8.62 16.19 -10.00
N GLU A 65 -8.84 17.12 -10.93
CA GLU A 65 -9.12 18.54 -10.70
C GLU A 65 -10.41 18.79 -9.89
N ASN A 66 -11.48 18.08 -10.24
CA ASN A 66 -12.82 18.20 -9.65
C ASN A 66 -13.01 17.33 -8.41
N ALA A 67 -12.11 16.38 -8.15
CA ALA A 67 -12.14 15.59 -6.94
C ALA A 67 -11.96 16.48 -5.70
N SER A 68 -12.87 16.32 -4.74
CA SER A 68 -12.77 16.95 -3.42
C SER A 68 -11.50 16.47 -2.70
N HIS A 69 -10.85 17.37 -1.95
CA HIS A 69 -9.71 17.04 -1.10
C HIS A 69 -10.02 15.89 -0.15
N PHE A 70 -11.25 15.84 0.39
CA PHE A 70 -11.70 14.75 1.24
C PHE A 70 -11.63 13.39 0.54
N LYS A 71 -12.04 13.33 -0.74
CA LYS A 71 -12.03 12.10 -1.55
C LYS A 71 -10.60 11.60 -1.78
N ILE A 72 -9.67 12.52 -2.03
CA ILE A 72 -8.24 12.22 -2.22
C ILE A 72 -7.64 11.69 -0.91
N ILE A 73 -7.85 12.39 0.21
CA ILE A 73 -7.37 11.99 1.53
C ILE A 73 -7.90 10.61 1.89
N LEU A 74 -9.21 10.39 1.78
CA LEU A 74 -9.84 9.10 2.07
C LEU A 74 -9.24 7.97 1.25
N SER A 75 -9.06 8.15 -0.07
CA SER A 75 -8.50 7.10 -0.91
C SER A 75 -7.02 6.80 -0.60
N ASN A 76 -6.25 7.83 -0.20
CA ASN A 76 -4.88 7.64 0.25
C ASN A 76 -4.82 6.92 1.61
N SER A 77 -5.71 7.25 2.54
CA SER A 77 -5.82 6.54 3.82
C SER A 77 -6.23 5.08 3.62
N LEU A 78 -7.15 4.79 2.69
CA LEU A 78 -7.53 3.42 2.34
C LEU A 78 -6.36 2.64 1.72
N LEU A 79 -5.50 3.29 0.94
CA LEU A 79 -4.29 2.65 0.42
C LEU A 79 -3.36 2.23 1.56
N TRP A 80 -3.17 3.06 2.58
CA TRP A 80 -2.38 2.70 3.76
C TRP A 80 -2.92 1.48 4.52
N LEU A 81 -4.24 1.28 4.56
CA LEU A 81 -4.85 0.12 5.22
C LEU A 81 -4.54 -1.21 4.52
N THR A 82 -4.13 -1.19 3.27
CA THR A 82 -3.75 -2.43 2.56
C THR A 82 -2.50 -3.10 3.12
N ILE A 83 -1.62 -2.32 3.76
CA ILE A 83 -0.39 -2.83 4.37
C ILE A 83 -0.68 -3.68 5.62
N PRO A 84 -1.36 -3.17 6.67
CA PRO A 84 -1.71 -4.00 7.83
C PRO A 84 -2.64 -5.15 7.44
N LEU A 85 -3.55 -4.96 6.47
CA LEU A 85 -4.37 -6.05 5.94
C LEU A 85 -3.51 -7.15 5.32
N GLY A 86 -2.51 -6.78 4.52
CA GLY A 86 -1.58 -7.75 3.93
C GLY A 86 -0.75 -8.50 4.97
N LEU A 87 -0.35 -7.82 6.04
CA LEU A 87 0.31 -8.47 7.18
C LEU A 87 -0.62 -9.44 7.89
N MET A 88 -1.87 -9.06 8.15
CA MET A 88 -2.86 -9.94 8.77
C MET A 88 -3.02 -11.24 7.97
N PHE A 89 -3.18 -11.15 6.65
CA PHE A 89 -3.25 -12.34 5.81
C PHE A 89 -1.96 -13.16 5.85
N ALA A 90 -0.78 -12.53 5.80
CA ALA A 90 0.48 -13.24 5.89
C ALA A 90 0.61 -14.05 7.20
N PHE A 91 0.16 -13.48 8.33
CA PHE A 91 0.15 -14.16 9.63
C PHE A 91 -0.82 -15.34 9.70
N GLU A 92 -1.87 -15.40 8.87
CA GLU A 92 -2.77 -16.56 8.83
C GLU A 92 -2.14 -17.79 8.14
N PHE A 93 -1.06 -17.60 7.37
CA PHE A 93 -0.38 -18.69 6.65
C PHE A 93 0.85 -19.26 7.38
N ILE A 94 1.22 -18.68 8.52
CA ILE A 94 2.37 -19.07 9.37
C ILE A 94 1.85 -19.78 10.61
#